data_AF-A0A1E4K3L4-F1
#
_entry.id   AF-A0A1E4K3L4-F1
#
_cell.length_a   1.000
_cell.length_b   1.000
_cell.length_c   1.000
_cell.angle_alpha   90.00
_cell.angle_beta   90.00
_cell.angle_gamma   90.00
#
_symmetry.space_group_name_H-M   'P 1'
#
loop_
_entity.id
_entity.type
_entity.pdbx_description
1 polymer ?
#
loop_
_entity_poly.entity_id
_entity_poly.type
_entity_poly.pdbx_seq_one_letter_code
_entity_poly.pdbx_strand_id
1 'polypeptide(L)'
;MSESNFHVCRVAAISLAVALLAACSSAPPRTGAPAAAVTTAPDKAGPGKTGPGKLGTLSGTAGVTGPQLSSARASADIQLPGVLVIRRYDDVFSDQGKNLPVTVEYAWDYTRGVGIERVYTRDGQPYSQRDLPGQTMNFTDTEIELAFALAREDDGLRAVLSQPDLRFYGGFAYRDVNDDGCGEASRCVHVIVSAGADGERAVAHAIVDLQQRKVVHPFFGPDNPGPLSQAHP
;
A
#
# COMPACT_ATOMS: atom_id res chain seq x y z
N MET A 1 -34.89 70.30 18.49
CA MET A 1 -34.53 69.68 19.78
C MET A 1 -33.10 69.16 19.66
N SER A 2 -32.18 69.79 20.41
CA SER A 2 -30.76 69.43 20.74
C SER A 2 -29.87 68.88 19.60
N GLU A 3 -28.85 69.55 19.05
CA GLU A 3 -27.66 70.24 19.58
C GLU A 3 -26.70 69.40 20.48
N SER A 4 -25.44 69.36 20.00
CA SER A 4 -24.15 69.34 20.74
C SER A 4 -23.67 68.01 21.36
N ASN A 5 -22.39 67.60 21.45
CA ASN A 5 -21.05 68.12 21.09
C ASN A 5 -20.03 66.98 21.44
N PHE A 6 -19.08 66.57 20.59
CA PHE A 6 -17.62 66.91 20.57
C PHE A 6 -16.64 66.07 21.45
N HIS A 7 -15.40 65.95 20.93
CA HIS A 7 -14.10 65.48 21.51
C HIS A 7 -13.85 63.95 21.49
N VAL A 8 -12.98 63.37 20.65
CA VAL A 8 -11.52 63.54 20.41
C VAL A 8 -10.68 63.53 21.70
N CYS A 9 -9.95 62.44 21.94
CA CYS A 9 -8.66 62.51 22.59
C CYS A 9 -7.73 61.36 22.13
N ARG A 10 -6.57 61.76 21.60
CA ARG A 10 -5.40 60.96 21.23
C ARG A 10 -4.52 60.73 22.47
N VAL A 11 -3.41 60.00 22.25
CA VAL A 11 -2.14 59.98 23.03
C VAL A 11 -2.12 58.88 24.12
N ALA A 12 -1.09 58.05 24.33
CA ALA A 12 0.29 57.97 23.85
C ALA A 12 0.80 56.52 23.92
N ALA A 13 1.76 56.19 23.06
CA ALA A 13 2.78 55.17 23.29
C ALA A 13 3.88 55.75 24.20
N ILE A 14 4.52 54.91 25.04
CA ILE A 14 5.93 55.04 25.47
C ILE A 14 6.44 53.65 25.90
N SER A 15 7.63 53.33 25.40
CA SER A 15 8.45 52.13 25.59
C SER A 15 9.25 52.14 26.91
N LEU A 16 9.65 50.95 27.41
CA LEU A 16 10.97 50.55 27.99
C LEU A 16 10.76 49.24 28.78
N ALA A 17 11.32 48.07 28.42
CA ALA A 17 12.71 47.59 28.48
C ALA A 17 13.13 46.94 29.82
N VAL A 18 13.35 45.61 29.73
CA VAL A 18 14.46 44.77 30.26
C VAL A 18 14.71 44.61 31.78
N ALA A 19 14.66 43.34 32.24
CA ALA A 19 15.69 42.60 33.02
C ALA A 19 15.16 41.19 33.36
N LEU A 20 15.58 40.12 32.67
CA LEU A 20 16.68 39.15 32.94
C LEU A 20 16.72 38.43 34.31
N LEU A 21 16.75 37.09 34.17
CA LEU A 21 17.38 36.03 35.00
C LEU A 21 16.75 35.62 36.34
N ALA A 22 16.30 34.37 36.43
CA ALA A 22 17.06 33.28 37.07
C ALA A 22 16.37 31.92 36.91
N ALA A 23 17.20 30.90 36.70
CA ALA A 23 16.86 29.51 36.47
C ALA A 23 16.39 28.77 37.74
N CYS A 24 15.65 27.67 37.57
CA CYS A 24 15.82 26.46 38.37
C CYS A 24 15.17 25.25 37.68
N SER A 25 16.03 24.40 37.12
CA SER A 25 15.74 23.07 36.61
C SER A 25 15.50 22.11 37.77
N SER A 26 14.46 21.26 37.71
CA SER A 26 14.48 19.94 38.36
C SER A 26 13.39 19.04 37.77
N ALA A 27 13.79 18.16 36.85
CA ALA A 27 13.01 16.99 36.44
C ALA A 27 13.57 15.75 37.18
N PRO A 28 12.73 14.86 37.72
CA PRO A 28 13.19 13.66 38.42
C PRO A 28 13.64 12.55 37.44
N PRO A 29 14.56 11.66 37.88
CA PRO A 29 15.16 10.64 37.01
C PRO A 29 14.21 9.45 36.79
N ARG A 30 14.15 8.95 35.56
CA ARG A 30 13.62 7.62 35.23
C ARG A 30 14.72 6.58 35.36
N THR A 31 14.51 5.62 36.26
CA THR A 31 15.25 4.36 36.39
C THR A 31 15.08 3.50 35.14
N GLY A 32 16.18 2.86 34.71
CA GLY A 32 16.33 2.24 33.40
C GLY A 32 15.97 0.75 33.29
N ALA A 33 16.03 0.28 32.05
CA ALA A 33 16.40 -1.07 31.62
C ALA A 33 16.86 -1.01 30.13
N PRO A 34 17.72 -1.93 29.65
CA PRO A 34 18.81 -1.58 28.73
C PRO A 34 18.72 -2.15 27.30
N ALA A 35 19.62 -1.64 26.44
CA ALA A 35 20.15 -2.15 25.16
C ALA A 35 19.17 -2.18 23.96
N ALA A 36 19.52 -1.77 22.74
CA ALA A 36 20.81 -1.55 22.12
C ALA A 36 20.74 -0.37 21.14
N ALA A 37 21.76 0.50 21.19
CA ALA A 37 22.05 1.48 20.16
C ALA A 37 23.33 1.03 19.44
N VAL A 38 23.25 0.87 18.13
CA VAL A 38 24.39 1.09 17.22
C VAL A 38 23.85 1.94 16.08
N THR A 39 24.14 3.23 16.15
CA THR A 39 23.95 4.18 15.06
C THR A 39 25.17 5.10 15.02
N THR A 40 25.89 5.09 13.91
CA THR A 40 26.61 6.22 13.25
C THR A 40 27.27 5.64 11.97
N ALA A 41 26.77 5.89 10.74
CA ALA A 41 26.96 7.05 9.83
C ALA A 41 28.41 7.18 9.26
N PRO A 42 28.72 7.83 8.10
CA PRO A 42 27.88 8.58 7.12
C PRO A 42 28.25 8.37 5.60
N ASP A 43 27.71 9.25 4.73
CA ASP A 43 28.32 9.80 3.48
C ASP A 43 28.08 9.17 2.09
N LYS A 44 27.12 9.73 1.32
CA LYS A 44 27.32 10.73 0.23
C LYS A 44 26.17 10.71 -0.78
N ALA A 45 25.34 11.76 -0.73
CA ALA A 45 24.41 12.11 -1.79
C ALA A 45 25.05 13.11 -2.75
N GLY A 46 24.96 12.84 -4.05
CA GLY A 46 25.32 13.72 -5.17
C GLY A 46 24.63 13.24 -6.45
N PRO A 47 24.31 14.13 -7.41
CA PRO A 47 22.97 14.24 -7.97
C PRO A 47 22.79 13.54 -9.33
N GLY A 48 21.64 12.89 -9.52
CA GLY A 48 21.18 12.33 -10.81
C GLY A 48 19.73 12.73 -11.08
N LYS A 49 19.49 13.28 -12.27
CA LYS A 49 18.29 14.00 -12.71
C LYS A 49 17.10 13.06 -13.07
N THR A 50 15.88 13.50 -12.71
CA THR A 50 14.53 13.34 -13.34
C THR A 50 14.51 12.76 -14.78
N GLY A 51 13.63 11.85 -15.27
CA GLY A 51 12.33 11.21 -14.96
C GLY A 51 11.82 10.56 -16.30
N PRO A 52 10.55 10.12 -16.51
CA PRO A 52 9.43 9.90 -15.59
C PRO A 52 8.91 8.45 -15.62
N GLY A 53 8.77 7.89 -14.43
CA GLY A 53 7.97 6.71 -14.15
C GLY A 53 7.82 6.73 -12.65
N LYS A 54 6.88 7.52 -12.15
CA LYS A 54 6.66 7.64 -10.71
C LYS A 54 6.11 6.29 -10.28
N LEU A 55 7.00 5.35 -9.94
CA LEU A 55 6.65 4.08 -9.33
C LEU A 55 5.66 4.41 -8.21
N GLY A 56 4.40 4.02 -8.41
CA GLY A 56 3.37 4.19 -7.40
C GLY A 56 3.90 3.62 -6.09
N THR A 57 3.53 4.23 -4.97
CA THR A 57 3.89 3.69 -3.66
C THR A 57 3.43 2.25 -3.59
N LEU A 58 4.38 1.32 -3.58
CA LEU A 58 4.12 -0.10 -3.42
C LEU A 58 3.47 -0.29 -2.05
N SER A 59 2.27 -0.84 -2.03
CA SER A 59 1.59 -1.26 -0.80
C SER A 59 1.15 -2.69 -1.00
N GLY A 60 1.31 -3.53 0.02
CA GLY A 60 1.15 -4.96 -0.14
C GLY A 60 1.53 -5.78 1.08
N THR A 61 0.84 -6.91 1.25
CA THR A 61 1.27 -8.03 2.07
C THR A 61 2.19 -8.91 1.24
N ALA A 62 3.44 -9.11 1.66
CA ALA A 62 4.32 -10.05 0.96
C ALA A 62 3.85 -11.48 1.23
N GLY A 63 3.27 -12.12 0.21
CA GLY A 63 2.99 -13.55 0.22
C GLY A 63 4.18 -14.31 -0.34
N VAL A 64 4.65 -15.33 0.38
CA VAL A 64 5.70 -16.25 -0.05
C VAL A 64 5.14 -17.66 -0.02
N THR A 65 5.40 -18.45 -1.07
CA THR A 65 5.02 -19.87 -1.07
C THR A 65 5.55 -20.59 0.19
N GLY A 66 4.64 -21.27 0.90
CA GLY A 66 4.90 -21.88 2.20
C GLY A 66 3.67 -22.67 2.70
N PRO A 67 3.64 -23.13 3.98
CA PRO A 67 2.54 -23.96 4.49
C PRO A 67 1.14 -23.33 4.38
N GLN A 68 1.08 -21.99 4.26
CA GLN A 68 -0.16 -21.21 4.20
C GLN A 68 -0.52 -20.75 2.78
N LEU A 69 0.42 -20.81 1.82
CA LEU A 69 0.26 -20.33 0.45
C LEU A 69 0.74 -21.38 -0.55
N SER A 70 -0.17 -21.88 -1.37
CA SER A 70 0.14 -22.88 -2.40
C SER A 70 0.31 -22.23 -3.77
N SER A 71 1.44 -22.52 -4.44
CA SER A 71 1.62 -22.24 -5.88
C SER A 71 1.21 -23.41 -6.77
N ALA A 72 0.65 -24.49 -6.20
CA ALA A 72 0.36 -25.73 -6.95
C ALA A 72 -1.10 -25.84 -7.44
N ARG A 73 -1.98 -24.95 -6.97
CA ARG A 73 -3.39 -24.94 -7.37
C ARG A 73 -3.53 -24.47 -8.83
N ALA A 74 -4.46 -25.07 -9.57
CA ALA A 74 -4.82 -24.57 -10.89
C ALA A 74 -5.69 -23.31 -10.76
N SER A 75 -5.57 -22.36 -11.69
CA SER A 75 -6.29 -21.08 -11.60
C SER A 75 -7.80 -21.32 -11.64
N ALA A 76 -8.27 -22.28 -12.44
CA ALA A 76 -9.67 -22.66 -12.58
C ALA A 76 -10.32 -23.10 -11.24
N ASP A 77 -9.53 -23.64 -10.32
CA ASP A 77 -9.99 -24.12 -9.01
C ASP A 77 -10.01 -23.00 -7.94
N ILE A 78 -9.57 -21.79 -8.30
CA ILE A 78 -9.52 -20.63 -7.40
C ILE A 78 -10.60 -19.64 -7.81
N GLN A 79 -11.69 -19.66 -7.05
CA GLN A 79 -12.83 -18.77 -7.24
C GLN A 79 -12.77 -17.63 -6.22
N LEU A 80 -12.85 -16.40 -6.73
CA LEU A 80 -12.95 -15.21 -5.90
C LEU A 80 -14.42 -14.80 -5.77
N PRO A 81 -14.88 -14.36 -4.59
CA PRO A 81 -16.22 -13.82 -4.44
C PRO A 81 -16.36 -12.50 -5.21
N GLY A 82 -17.59 -12.14 -5.57
CA GLY A 82 -17.87 -10.84 -6.20
C GLY A 82 -17.43 -9.64 -5.34
N VAL A 83 -17.47 -9.79 -4.01
CA VAL A 83 -16.86 -8.84 -3.07
C VAL A 83 -15.96 -9.61 -2.12
N LEU A 84 -14.69 -9.22 -2.05
CA LEU A 84 -13.68 -9.85 -1.21
C LEU A 84 -13.24 -8.90 -0.11
N VAL A 85 -13.50 -9.27 1.16
CA VAL A 85 -13.04 -8.50 2.33
C VAL A 85 -11.55 -8.69 2.52
N ILE A 86 -10.81 -7.58 2.56
CA ILE A 86 -9.35 -7.53 2.69
C ILE A 86 -8.94 -7.27 4.13
N ARG A 87 -9.69 -6.40 4.81
CA ARG A 87 -9.43 -6.03 6.20
C ARG A 87 -10.73 -5.69 6.91
N ARG A 88 -10.86 -6.16 8.15
CA ARG A 88 -11.95 -5.79 9.06
C ARG A 88 -11.37 -5.43 10.43
N TYR A 89 -11.82 -4.34 11.03
CA TYR A 89 -11.41 -3.92 12.38
C TYR A 89 -12.46 -3.03 13.03
N ASP A 90 -12.44 -2.98 14.36
CA ASP A 90 -13.31 -2.10 15.14
C ASP A 90 -12.65 -0.73 15.36
N ASP A 91 -13.46 0.33 15.33
CA ASP A 91 -13.05 1.71 15.52
C ASP A 91 -14.12 2.49 16.28
N VAL A 92 -13.86 3.75 16.62
CA VAL A 92 -14.82 4.66 17.25
C VAL A 92 -14.85 5.97 16.48
N PHE A 93 -15.99 6.26 15.85
CA PHE A 93 -16.19 7.52 15.17
C PHE A 93 -16.80 8.55 16.11
N SER A 94 -16.52 9.83 15.86
CA SER A 94 -17.24 10.92 16.51
C SER A 94 -18.32 11.42 15.56
N ASP A 95 -19.58 11.25 15.94
CA ASP A 95 -20.73 11.76 15.18
C ASP A 95 -21.61 12.62 16.10
N GLN A 96 -21.83 13.88 15.72
CA GLN A 96 -22.59 14.87 16.50
C GLN A 96 -22.13 14.98 17.97
N GLY A 97 -20.82 14.87 18.22
CA GLY A 97 -20.24 14.92 19.57
C GLY A 97 -20.45 13.66 20.41
N LYS A 98 -20.96 12.58 19.82
CA LYS A 98 -21.09 11.25 20.46
C LYS A 98 -20.08 10.29 19.86
N ASN A 99 -19.53 9.44 20.72
CA ASN A 99 -18.67 8.34 20.29
C ASN A 99 -19.56 7.19 19.81
N LEU A 100 -19.38 6.80 18.56
CA LEU A 100 -20.08 5.70 17.90
C LEU A 100 -19.07 4.57 17.64
N PRO A 101 -19.14 3.46 18.40
CA PRO A 101 -18.38 2.26 18.08
C PRO A 101 -18.86 1.68 16.74
N VAL A 102 -17.92 1.39 15.86
CA VAL A 102 -18.17 0.88 14.50
C VAL A 102 -17.25 -0.27 14.17
N THR A 103 -17.64 -1.08 13.19
CA THR A 103 -16.73 -1.99 12.50
C THR A 103 -16.52 -1.50 11.08
N VAL A 104 -15.26 -1.36 10.67
CA VAL A 104 -14.85 -0.91 9.33
C VAL A 104 -14.35 -2.11 8.53
N GLU A 105 -14.85 -2.26 7.31
CA GLU A 105 -14.36 -3.21 6.32
C GLU A 105 -13.79 -2.47 5.11
N TYR A 106 -12.60 -2.88 4.71
CA TYR A 106 -12.07 -2.61 3.37
C TYR A 106 -12.20 -3.88 2.54
N ALA A 107 -12.75 -3.75 1.35
CA ALA A 107 -12.98 -4.86 0.43
C ALA A 107 -12.70 -4.44 -1.02
N TRP A 108 -12.52 -5.43 -1.89
CA TRP A 108 -12.53 -5.23 -3.34
C TRP A 108 -13.81 -5.79 -3.93
N ASP A 109 -14.45 -5.01 -4.80
CA ASP A 109 -15.60 -5.43 -5.56
C ASP A 109 -15.15 -5.87 -6.97
N TYR A 110 -15.02 -7.17 -7.17
CA TYR A 110 -14.68 -7.78 -8.46
C TYR A 110 -15.78 -7.65 -9.51
N THR A 111 -17.01 -7.29 -9.14
CA THR A 111 -18.07 -7.03 -10.13
C THR A 111 -17.97 -5.64 -10.73
N ARG A 112 -17.40 -4.68 -9.98
CA ARG A 112 -17.27 -3.28 -10.38
C ARG A 112 -15.83 -2.84 -10.64
N GLY A 113 -14.83 -3.63 -10.24
CA GLY A 113 -13.41 -3.26 -10.31
C GLY A 113 -13.08 -2.08 -9.40
N VAL A 114 -13.61 -2.05 -8.17
CA VAL A 114 -13.40 -0.91 -7.27
C VAL A 114 -13.17 -1.34 -5.84
N GLY A 115 -12.26 -0.67 -5.15
CA GLY A 115 -12.12 -0.77 -3.71
C GLY A 115 -13.34 -0.16 -3.02
N ILE A 116 -13.78 -0.74 -1.91
CA ILE A 116 -14.90 -0.22 -1.12
C ILE A 116 -14.52 -0.17 0.37
N GLU A 117 -15.04 0.85 1.04
CA GLU A 117 -15.12 0.89 2.50
C GLU A 117 -16.57 0.72 2.91
N ARG A 118 -16.83 -0.20 3.84
CA ARG A 118 -18.13 -0.39 4.49
C ARG A 118 -17.96 -0.18 5.98
N VAL A 119 -18.85 0.61 6.56
CA VAL A 119 -18.89 0.85 8.00
C VAL A 119 -20.20 0.30 8.52
N TYR A 120 -20.12 -0.47 9.60
CA TYR A 120 -21.27 -1.02 10.29
C TYR A 120 -21.31 -0.46 11.70
N THR A 121 -22.52 -0.24 12.22
CA THR A 121 -22.70 -0.03 13.66
C THR A 121 -22.33 -1.30 14.41
N ARG A 122 -22.15 -1.19 15.74
CA ARG A 122 -21.86 -2.34 16.61
C ARG A 122 -22.88 -3.49 16.47
N ASP A 123 -24.13 -3.17 16.17
CA ASP A 123 -25.21 -4.15 16.01
C ASP A 123 -25.24 -4.77 14.60
N GLY A 124 -24.19 -4.53 13.80
CA GLY A 124 -24.04 -5.05 12.44
C GLY A 124 -24.87 -4.32 11.38
N GLN A 125 -25.55 -3.23 11.74
CA GLN A 125 -26.36 -2.47 10.77
C GLN A 125 -25.45 -1.64 9.86
N PRO A 126 -25.72 -1.57 8.55
CA PRO A 126 -24.98 -0.69 7.65
C PRO A 126 -25.06 0.76 8.13
N TYR A 127 -23.90 1.40 8.29
CA TYR A 127 -23.79 2.82 8.66
C TYR A 127 -23.42 3.66 7.44
N SER A 128 -22.39 3.26 6.69
CA SER A 128 -22.00 3.91 5.46
C SER A 128 -21.29 2.95 4.50
N GLN A 129 -21.28 3.31 3.23
CA GLN A 129 -20.44 2.68 2.21
C GLN A 129 -19.91 3.77 1.27
N ARG A 130 -18.64 3.67 0.88
CA ARG A 130 -18.07 4.51 -0.18
C ARG A 130 -17.14 3.71 -1.08
N ASP A 131 -17.10 4.09 -2.34
CA ASP A 131 -16.12 3.59 -3.30
C ASP A 131 -14.80 4.33 -3.10
N LEU A 132 -13.70 3.60 -3.31
CA LEU A 132 -12.32 4.05 -3.14
C LEU A 132 -11.55 3.81 -4.45
N PRO A 133 -11.88 4.52 -5.54
CA PRO A 133 -11.24 4.32 -6.83
C PRO A 133 -9.74 4.61 -6.74
N GLY A 134 -8.93 3.69 -7.27
CA GLY A 134 -7.47 3.81 -7.26
C GLY A 134 -6.81 3.68 -5.88
N GLN A 135 -7.57 3.39 -4.81
CA GLN A 135 -6.97 3.09 -3.52
C GLN A 135 -6.23 1.76 -3.60
N THR A 136 -4.93 1.79 -3.32
CA THR A 136 -4.14 0.56 -3.19
C THR A 136 -4.57 -0.18 -1.92
N MET A 137 -4.84 -1.48 -2.05
CA MET A 137 -5.24 -2.36 -0.96
C MET A 137 -4.37 -3.60 -0.93
N ASN A 138 -4.23 -4.22 0.24
CA ASN A 138 -3.53 -5.49 0.37
C ASN A 138 -4.26 -6.60 -0.38
N PHE A 139 -3.52 -7.69 -0.65
CA PHE A 139 -4.06 -8.91 -1.23
C PHE A 139 -4.28 -9.95 -0.14
N THR A 140 -5.34 -10.73 -0.30
CA THR A 140 -5.57 -11.93 0.51
C THR A 140 -4.71 -13.08 0.01
N ASP A 141 -4.53 -14.11 0.84
CA ASP A 141 -3.79 -15.31 0.45
C ASP A 141 -4.38 -15.96 -0.81
N THR A 142 -5.70 -16.06 -0.91
CA THR A 142 -6.39 -16.64 -2.08
C THR A 142 -6.12 -15.85 -3.37
N GLU A 143 -5.98 -14.53 -3.28
CA GLU A 143 -5.61 -13.70 -4.42
C GLU A 143 -4.16 -13.93 -4.86
N ILE A 144 -3.26 -14.09 -3.90
CA ILE A 144 -1.85 -14.38 -4.18
C ILE A 144 -1.71 -15.78 -4.81
N GLU A 145 -2.44 -16.79 -4.30
CA GLU A 145 -2.50 -18.12 -4.90
C GLU A 145 -3.04 -18.07 -6.34
N LEU A 146 -4.08 -17.27 -6.61
CA LEU A 146 -4.59 -17.08 -7.96
C LEU A 146 -3.53 -16.44 -8.86
N ALA A 147 -2.82 -15.42 -8.37
CA ALA A 147 -1.74 -14.78 -9.13
C ALA A 147 -0.65 -15.78 -9.52
N PHE A 148 -0.25 -16.65 -8.60
CA PHE A 148 0.76 -17.69 -8.86
C PHE A 148 0.28 -18.72 -9.87
N ALA A 149 -0.98 -19.15 -9.77
CA ALA A 149 -1.58 -20.09 -10.71
C ALA A 149 -1.63 -19.50 -12.14
N LEU A 150 -2.10 -18.26 -12.27
CA LEU A 150 -2.15 -17.55 -13.56
C LEU A 150 -0.76 -17.38 -14.16
N ALA A 151 0.23 -16.99 -13.36
CA ALA A 151 1.61 -16.83 -13.85
C ALA A 151 2.19 -18.17 -14.36
N ARG A 152 1.94 -19.28 -13.65
CA ARG A 152 2.41 -20.61 -14.07
C ARG A 152 1.75 -21.13 -15.35
N GLU A 153 0.48 -20.80 -15.53
CA GLU A 153 -0.33 -21.24 -16.67
C GLU A 153 -0.12 -20.39 -17.93
N ASP A 154 0.51 -19.22 -17.79
CA ASP A 154 0.81 -18.33 -18.90
C ASP A 154 1.82 -18.94 -19.89
N ASP A 155 1.49 -18.91 -21.17
CA ASP A 155 2.31 -19.49 -22.23
C ASP A 155 3.69 -18.82 -22.38
N GLY A 156 3.77 -17.52 -22.11
CA GLY A 156 5.02 -16.75 -22.16
C GLY A 156 5.98 -17.13 -21.03
N LEU A 157 5.44 -17.58 -19.90
CA LEU A 157 6.20 -17.98 -18.71
C LEU A 157 6.43 -19.49 -18.60
N ARG A 158 5.61 -20.31 -19.26
CA ARG A 158 5.54 -21.77 -19.07
C ARG A 158 6.89 -22.47 -19.14
N ALA A 159 7.74 -22.10 -20.09
CA ALA A 159 9.06 -22.69 -20.26
C ALA A 159 10.02 -22.40 -19.09
N VAL A 160 9.93 -21.20 -18.53
CA VAL A 160 10.78 -20.76 -17.42
C VAL A 160 10.25 -21.31 -16.10
N LEU A 161 8.92 -21.33 -15.93
CA LEU A 161 8.24 -21.75 -14.71
C LEU A 161 8.02 -23.26 -14.57
N SER A 162 8.40 -24.05 -15.58
CA SER A 162 8.42 -25.52 -15.46
C SER A 162 9.65 -26.07 -14.73
N GLN A 163 10.60 -25.21 -14.35
CA GLN A 163 11.77 -25.62 -13.58
C GLN A 163 11.36 -26.10 -12.18
N PRO A 164 12.05 -27.11 -11.61
CA PRO A 164 11.85 -27.48 -10.22
C PRO A 164 12.38 -26.40 -9.27
N ASP A 165 11.99 -26.48 -8.00
CA ASP A 165 12.54 -25.66 -6.89
C ASP A 165 12.38 -24.14 -7.07
N LEU A 166 11.27 -23.73 -7.70
CA LEU A 166 10.90 -22.33 -7.83
C LEU A 166 10.17 -21.83 -6.58
N ARG A 167 10.53 -20.62 -6.15
CA ARG A 167 9.89 -19.89 -5.06
C ARG A 167 9.10 -18.74 -5.65
N PHE A 168 7.81 -18.65 -5.30
CA PHE A 168 6.94 -17.56 -5.77
C PHE A 168 6.70 -16.58 -4.63
N TYR A 169 6.76 -15.30 -4.99
CA TYR A 169 6.56 -14.16 -4.12
C TYR A 169 5.52 -13.25 -4.78
N GLY A 170 4.62 -12.67 -3.98
CA GLY A 170 3.61 -11.77 -4.51
C GLY A 170 3.01 -10.85 -3.47
N GLY A 171 1.99 -10.13 -3.89
CA GLY A 171 1.19 -9.26 -3.03
C GLY A 171 1.62 -7.80 -2.98
N PHE A 172 2.58 -7.38 -3.82
CA PHE A 172 2.83 -5.95 -4.08
C PHE A 172 1.88 -5.46 -5.18
N ALA A 173 1.07 -4.46 -4.90
CA ALA A 173 0.16 -3.91 -5.90
C ALA A 173 0.93 -3.16 -6.98
N TYR A 174 0.56 -3.40 -8.23
CA TYR A 174 1.02 -2.63 -9.38
C TYR A 174 -0.13 -1.80 -9.92
N ARG A 175 0.15 -0.53 -10.22
CA ARG A 175 -0.80 0.35 -10.89
C ARG A 175 -0.05 1.44 -11.63
N ASP A 176 -0.36 1.59 -12.90
CA ASP A 176 0.16 2.65 -13.74
C ASP A 176 -0.96 3.15 -14.63
N VAL A 177 -1.23 4.45 -14.60
CA VAL A 177 -2.30 5.08 -15.38
C VAL A 177 -2.01 5.06 -16.88
N ASN A 178 -0.77 4.82 -17.28
CA ASN A 178 -0.36 4.72 -18.68
C ASN A 178 -0.25 3.25 -19.15
N ASP A 179 -0.59 2.30 -18.28
CA ASP A 179 -0.58 0.88 -18.61
C ASP A 179 -1.99 0.39 -18.92
N ASP A 180 -2.21 -0.01 -20.16
CA ASP A 180 -3.52 -0.44 -20.67
C ASP A 180 -4.11 -1.66 -19.92
N GLY A 181 -3.27 -2.45 -19.25
CA GLY A 181 -3.70 -3.61 -18.46
C GLY A 181 -3.82 -3.36 -16.95
N CYS A 182 -3.16 -2.33 -16.43
CA CYS A 182 -3.04 -2.05 -15.00
C CYS A 182 -3.39 -0.61 -14.60
N GLY A 183 -4.28 0.01 -15.38
CA GLY A 183 -4.87 1.32 -15.12
C GLY A 183 -6.07 1.28 -14.17
N GLU A 184 -7.10 2.07 -14.48
CA GLU A 184 -8.33 2.12 -13.69
C GLU A 184 -9.07 0.78 -13.68
N ALA A 185 -9.78 0.52 -12.59
CA ALA A 185 -10.54 -0.71 -12.36
C ALA A 185 -9.74 -2.03 -12.44
N SER A 186 -8.41 -1.97 -12.40
CA SER A 186 -7.54 -3.15 -12.38
C SER A 186 -7.20 -3.58 -10.95
N ARG A 187 -6.81 -4.86 -10.82
CA ARG A 187 -6.29 -5.43 -9.56
C ARG A 187 -4.98 -6.14 -9.84
N CYS A 188 -3.99 -5.35 -10.29
CA CYS A 188 -2.70 -5.86 -10.70
C CYS A 188 -1.77 -6.11 -9.51
N VAL A 189 -1.08 -7.25 -9.55
CA VAL A 189 -0.13 -7.69 -8.53
C VAL A 189 1.17 -8.13 -9.17
N HIS A 190 2.29 -7.82 -8.52
CA HIS A 190 3.59 -8.37 -8.87
C HIS A 190 3.65 -9.85 -8.46
N VAL A 191 4.12 -10.70 -9.37
CA VAL A 191 4.53 -12.07 -9.10
C VAL A 191 6.01 -12.17 -9.41
N ILE A 192 6.84 -12.36 -8.39
CA ILE A 192 8.28 -12.52 -8.52
C ILE A 192 8.60 -13.99 -8.29
N VAL A 193 9.39 -14.57 -9.17
CA VAL A 193 9.83 -15.96 -9.10
C VAL A 193 11.34 -15.98 -9.02
N SER A 194 11.85 -16.74 -8.05
CA SER A 194 13.27 -17.00 -7.93
C SER A 194 13.55 -18.49 -7.80
N ALA A 195 14.80 -18.85 -8.04
CA ALA A 195 15.35 -20.18 -7.87
C ALA A 195 16.61 -20.12 -7.01
N GLY A 196 17.09 -21.30 -6.63
CA GLY A 196 18.22 -21.45 -5.72
C GLY A 196 17.76 -21.72 -4.30
N ALA A 197 18.69 -22.19 -3.47
CA ALA A 197 18.37 -22.64 -2.11
C ALA A 197 17.75 -21.50 -1.29
N ASP A 198 18.21 -20.28 -1.50
CA ASP A 198 17.80 -19.08 -0.77
C ASP A 198 17.01 -18.09 -1.64
N GLY A 199 16.67 -18.48 -2.88
CA GLY A 199 15.95 -17.62 -3.83
C GLY A 199 16.83 -16.50 -4.40
N GLU A 200 18.14 -16.71 -4.44
CA GLU A 200 19.15 -15.74 -4.84
C GLU A 200 19.15 -15.43 -6.35
N ARG A 201 18.54 -16.29 -7.16
CA ARG A 201 18.50 -16.14 -8.61
C ARG A 201 17.10 -15.76 -9.07
N ALA A 202 16.95 -14.55 -9.60
CA ALA A 202 15.72 -14.14 -10.28
C ALA A 202 15.45 -15.03 -11.49
N VAL A 203 14.18 -15.42 -11.66
CA VAL A 203 13.72 -16.31 -12.72
C VAL A 203 12.67 -15.62 -13.58
N ALA A 204 11.69 -14.97 -12.96
CA ALA A 204 10.70 -14.17 -13.65
C ALA A 204 10.16 -13.08 -12.72
N HIS A 205 9.71 -11.98 -13.29
CA HIS A 205 8.92 -10.96 -12.62
C HIS A 205 7.74 -10.63 -13.51
N ALA A 206 6.54 -11.04 -13.12
CA ALA A 206 5.33 -10.83 -13.88
C ALA A 206 4.40 -9.82 -13.21
N ILE A 207 3.54 -9.20 -14.00
CA ILE A 207 2.36 -8.45 -13.55
C ILE A 207 1.13 -9.25 -13.93
N VAL A 208 0.30 -9.55 -12.94
CA VAL A 208 -0.94 -10.32 -13.12
C VAL A 208 -2.12 -9.44 -12.74
N ASP A 209 -3.10 -9.31 -13.62
CA ASP A 209 -4.38 -8.67 -13.31
C ASP A 209 -5.37 -9.73 -12.81
N LEU A 210 -5.72 -9.64 -11.53
CA LEU A 210 -6.69 -10.53 -10.90
C LEU A 210 -8.13 -10.21 -11.32
N GLN A 211 -8.40 -8.97 -11.75
CA GLN A 211 -9.72 -8.55 -12.20
C GLN A 211 -10.11 -9.24 -13.51
N GLN A 212 -9.18 -9.29 -14.47
CA GLN A 212 -9.38 -9.95 -15.77
C GLN A 212 -8.83 -11.38 -15.80
N ARG A 213 -8.21 -11.85 -14.71
CA ARG A 213 -7.60 -13.18 -14.59
C ARG A 213 -6.59 -13.49 -15.71
N LYS A 214 -5.64 -12.58 -15.93
CA LYS A 214 -4.62 -12.72 -16.97
C LYS A 214 -3.27 -12.19 -16.52
N VAL A 215 -2.21 -12.70 -17.11
CA VAL A 215 -0.89 -12.06 -17.05
C VAL A 215 -0.89 -10.87 -18.01
N VAL A 216 -0.56 -9.69 -17.50
CA VAL A 216 -0.45 -8.44 -18.29
C VAL A 216 0.96 -8.30 -18.83
N HIS A 217 1.95 -8.51 -17.97
CA HIS A 217 3.38 -8.46 -18.33
C HIS A 217 4.05 -9.73 -17.84
N PRO A 218 4.41 -10.68 -18.72
CA PRO A 218 5.10 -11.91 -18.28
C PRO A 218 6.53 -11.61 -17.79
N PHE A 219 7.22 -10.65 -18.43
CA PHE A 219 8.57 -10.24 -18.05
C PHE A 219 8.63 -8.72 -17.81
N PHE A 220 8.18 -8.30 -16.63
CA PHE A 220 8.19 -6.91 -16.19
C PHE A 220 9.57 -6.47 -15.67
N GLY A 221 9.96 -5.24 -16.01
CA GLY A 221 11.19 -4.59 -15.52
C GLY A 221 12.45 -4.89 -16.36
N PRO A 222 13.43 -3.96 -16.37
CA PRO A 222 14.63 -4.05 -17.21
C PRO A 222 15.62 -5.13 -16.76
N ASP A 223 15.60 -5.49 -15.47
CA ASP A 223 16.54 -6.46 -14.88
C ASP A 223 15.99 -7.90 -14.93
N ASN A 224 14.87 -8.11 -15.60
CA ASN A 224 14.23 -9.41 -15.69
C ASN A 224 14.95 -10.27 -16.73
N PRO A 225 15.36 -11.52 -16.39
CA PRO A 225 15.93 -12.46 -17.35
C PRO A 225 14.82 -13.00 -18.26
N GLY A 226 14.16 -12.12 -19.01
CA GLY A 226 13.25 -12.52 -20.08
C GLY A 226 14.01 -13.31 -21.15
N PRO A 227 13.31 -14.09 -21.99
CA PRO A 227 13.91 -14.65 -23.19
C PRO A 227 14.51 -13.50 -24.01
N LEU A 228 15.75 -13.68 -24.49
CA LEU A 228 16.56 -12.67 -25.20
C LEU A 228 15.87 -12.00 -26.42
N SER A 229 14.66 -12.45 -26.78
CA SER A 229 13.82 -11.91 -27.85
C SER A 229 12.87 -10.78 -27.43
N GLN A 230 12.80 -10.39 -26.15
CA GLN A 230 11.87 -9.33 -25.67
C GLN A 230 12.56 -8.12 -25.06
N ALA A 231 13.65 -7.64 -25.68
CA ALA A 231 14.12 -6.29 -25.43
C ALA A 231 13.07 -5.30 -25.96
N HIS A 232 12.27 -4.72 -25.07
CA HIS A 232 11.41 -3.60 -25.42
C HIS A 232 12.27 -2.37 -25.78
N PRO A 233 11.89 -1.59 -26.81
CA PRO A 233 12.57 -0.36 -27.21
C PRO A 233 12.47 0.75 -26.17
#